data_AF-A0A4Y2APY5-F1
#
_entry.id   AF-A0A4Y2APY5-F1
#
_cell.length_a   1.000
_cell.length_b   1.000
_cell.length_c   1.000
_cell.angle_alpha   90.00
_cell.angle_beta   90.00
_cell.angle_gamma   90.00
#
_symmetry.space_group_name_H-M   'P 1'
#
loop_
_entity.id
_entity.type
_entity.pdbx_description
1 polymer ?
#
loop_
_entity_poly.entity_id
_entity_poly.type
_entity_poly.pdbx_seq_one_letter_code
_entity_poly.pdbx_strand_id
1 'polypeptide(L)'
;MDTEKKTKICVIGGGSSGLAAIKCCLEEDLDVVCYEKSDYFGGLWKYHSDDADGKPSVMKSTVINTSKEMSAFSDFPPPEKFANFMHNSSMMEYFRLYAERFHLLKYIRYKHEVVQMEMTEDYETTGRWKVTLKNLDDNIELSDIFDGVMVCVGHHVYPYIPKFEGLDVFGGQVIHTHSLKSAEGFEDKTVLVIGIGNSAVDAAVEISKVSKKFTISCGESWDIQSSELTFNSEDSVTSLSCLLFLFPYLALIDHQRIALVHISVICETCGQYVGHVTPTSGTGSVVVKCILKYLEDNDVDINELKEIGCDGTATNTGWNNGVIRSIYLQIQRPMQWFICLLHFNELLFKHLFEYLDGETKGPTSFSGKIGKQLTNCEKLPITNFEKIELDEININKTDLSKDQQYLLDVVRAIQTGQSAPYLAVGNPGLSVTPDG
;
A
#
# COMPACT_ATOMS: atom_id res chain seq x y z
N MET A 1 13.78 -16.41 47.27
CA MET A 1 12.95 -15.73 46.26
C MET A 1 13.20 -16.49 44.98
N ASP A 2 12.32 -17.44 44.66
CA ASP A 2 12.38 -18.12 43.35
C ASP A 2 12.06 -17.07 42.31
N THR A 3 13.04 -16.70 41.49
CA THR A 3 12.80 -15.94 40.27
C THR A 3 12.00 -16.84 39.34
N GLU A 4 10.72 -16.54 39.18
CA GLU A 4 9.82 -17.20 38.25
C GLU A 4 10.47 -17.21 36.86
N LYS A 5 10.61 -18.41 36.28
CA LYS A 5 11.32 -18.58 35.02
C LYS A 5 10.46 -17.97 33.90
N LYS A 6 10.95 -16.89 33.30
CA LYS A 6 10.27 -16.21 32.19
C LYS A 6 10.16 -17.11 30.97
N THR A 7 9.01 -17.05 30.29
CA THR A 7 8.77 -17.70 29.00
C THR A 7 9.72 -17.15 27.96
N LYS A 8 10.52 -18.02 27.35
CA LYS A 8 11.60 -17.66 26.43
C LYS A 8 11.13 -17.71 24.98
N ILE A 9 11.17 -16.58 24.28
CA ILE A 9 10.68 -16.42 22.90
C ILE A 9 11.83 -16.16 21.93
N CYS A 10 11.84 -16.90 20.83
CA CYS A 10 12.71 -16.67 19.68
C CYS A 10 11.99 -15.84 18.62
N VAL A 11 12.54 -14.71 18.21
CA VAL A 11 12.08 -13.92 17.06
C VAL A 11 13.04 -14.12 15.90
N ILE A 12 12.53 -14.48 14.72
CA ILE A 12 13.36 -14.75 13.53
C ILE A 12 13.23 -13.58 12.54
N GLY A 13 14.25 -12.74 12.44
CA GLY A 13 14.31 -11.57 11.56
C GLY A 13 14.10 -10.24 12.30
N GLY A 14 15.01 -9.28 12.07
CA GLY A 14 15.06 -7.94 12.66
C GLY A 14 14.45 -6.85 11.79
N GLY A 15 13.48 -7.19 10.93
CA GLY A 15 12.71 -6.23 10.14
C GLY A 15 11.63 -5.50 10.96
N SER A 16 10.70 -4.81 10.29
CA SER A 16 9.57 -4.12 10.95
C SER A 16 8.74 -5.06 11.83
N SER A 17 8.41 -6.26 11.33
CA SER A 17 7.70 -7.30 12.08
C SER A 17 8.51 -7.78 13.30
N GLY A 18 9.82 -7.92 13.15
CA GLY A 18 10.72 -8.32 14.25
C GLY A 18 10.78 -7.29 15.36
N LEU A 19 10.90 -6.00 15.01
CA LEU A 19 10.87 -4.92 16.00
C LEU A 19 9.56 -4.88 16.78
N ALA A 20 8.42 -5.04 16.09
CA ALA A 20 7.11 -5.12 16.74
C ALA A 20 7.03 -6.34 17.68
N ALA A 21 7.47 -7.51 17.21
CA ALA A 21 7.47 -8.75 17.98
C ALA A 21 8.30 -8.63 19.27
N ILE A 22 9.52 -8.06 19.18
CA ILE A 22 10.36 -7.81 20.34
C ILE A 22 9.64 -6.89 21.32
N LYS A 23 9.08 -5.77 20.85
CA LYS A 23 8.36 -4.83 21.74
C LYS A 23 7.21 -5.52 22.46
N CYS A 24 6.34 -6.23 21.74
CA CYS A 24 5.19 -6.91 22.34
C CYS A 24 5.62 -7.96 23.37
N CYS A 25 6.71 -8.70 23.11
CA CYS A 25 7.25 -9.63 24.09
C CYS A 25 7.69 -8.93 25.39
N LEU A 26 8.32 -7.75 25.28
CA LEU A 26 8.75 -6.98 26.44
C LEU A 26 7.59 -6.39 27.24
N GLU A 27 6.49 -6.00 26.56
CA GLU A 27 5.27 -5.50 27.21
C GLU A 27 4.56 -6.59 28.03
N GLU A 28 4.66 -7.84 27.58
CA GLU A 28 4.12 -9.03 28.26
C GLU A 28 5.13 -9.69 29.23
N ASP A 29 6.23 -9.00 29.56
CA ASP A 29 7.30 -9.46 30.47
C ASP A 29 8.00 -10.79 30.06
N LEU A 30 7.98 -11.14 28.77
CA LEU A 30 8.62 -12.34 28.22
C LEU A 30 10.13 -12.17 28.02
N ASP A 31 10.89 -13.27 28.08
CA ASP A 31 12.33 -13.28 27.78
C ASP A 31 12.55 -13.47 26.28
N VAL A 32 12.92 -12.41 25.57
CA VAL A 32 12.99 -12.42 24.10
C VAL A 32 14.42 -12.33 23.58
N VAL A 33 14.72 -13.12 22.55
CA VAL A 33 15.91 -12.95 21.70
C VAL A 33 15.50 -12.98 20.24
N CYS A 34 16.03 -12.03 19.48
CA CYS A 34 15.83 -11.95 18.04
C CYS A 34 17.11 -12.35 17.32
N TYR A 35 17.01 -13.26 16.34
CA TYR A 35 18.12 -13.61 15.46
C TYR A 35 17.92 -12.98 14.09
N GLU A 36 18.90 -12.18 13.66
CA GLU A 36 18.92 -11.51 12.35
C GLU A 36 20.11 -12.02 11.55
N LYS A 37 19.85 -12.43 10.31
CA LYS A 37 20.86 -12.99 9.40
C LYS A 37 21.90 -11.94 8.99
N SER A 38 21.47 -10.71 8.80
CA SER A 38 22.30 -9.58 8.37
C SER A 38 23.08 -8.98 9.55
N ASP A 39 24.02 -8.07 9.24
CA ASP A 39 24.72 -7.24 10.23
C ASP A 39 23.98 -5.93 10.56
N TYR A 40 22.74 -5.79 10.08
CA TYR A 40 21.86 -4.65 10.28
C TYR A 40 20.41 -5.10 10.52
N PHE A 41 19.60 -4.22 11.13
CA PHE A 41 18.16 -4.39 11.26
C PHE A 41 17.41 -3.57 10.19
N GLY A 42 16.08 -3.70 10.15
CA GLY A 42 15.20 -2.94 9.25
C GLY A 42 14.72 -3.70 8.02
N GLY A 43 15.36 -4.83 7.70
CA GLY A 43 14.95 -5.74 6.63
C GLY A 43 14.86 -5.03 5.27
N LEU A 44 13.72 -5.16 4.59
CA LEU A 44 13.44 -4.61 3.25
C LEU A 44 13.75 -3.12 3.11
N TRP A 45 13.54 -2.33 4.17
CA TRP A 45 13.67 -0.88 4.11
C TRP A 45 15.11 -0.38 4.20
N LYS A 46 16.06 -1.27 4.52
CA LYS A 46 17.48 -0.95 4.47
C LYS A 46 17.96 -1.08 3.03
N TYR A 47 17.97 0.03 2.30
CA TYR A 47 18.54 0.07 0.95
C TYR A 47 20.02 -0.36 0.96
N HIS A 48 20.38 -1.07 -0.10
CA HIS A 48 21.69 -1.61 -0.37
C HIS A 48 21.92 -1.64 -1.89
N SER A 49 23.14 -1.32 -2.31
CA SER A 49 23.51 -1.23 -3.72
C SER A 49 23.87 -2.57 -4.34
N ASP A 50 24.14 -3.59 -3.53
CA ASP A 50 24.41 -4.96 -3.98
C ASP A 50 23.12 -5.69 -4.38
N ASP A 51 23.24 -6.51 -5.41
CA ASP A 51 22.25 -7.53 -5.78
C ASP A 51 22.74 -8.86 -5.21
N ALA A 52 22.11 -9.33 -4.14
CA ALA A 52 22.52 -10.52 -3.41
C ALA A 52 21.31 -11.40 -3.10
N ASP A 53 21.41 -12.65 -3.51
CA ASP A 53 20.40 -13.68 -3.24
C ASP A 53 20.16 -13.84 -1.74
N GLY A 54 18.89 -14.05 -1.38
CA GLY A 54 18.49 -14.23 0.01
C GLY A 54 18.47 -12.95 0.85
N LYS A 55 18.66 -11.77 0.23
CA LYS A 55 18.40 -10.47 0.87
C LYS A 55 17.13 -9.84 0.29
N PRO A 56 16.27 -9.21 1.12
CA PRO A 56 15.21 -8.37 0.59
C PRO A 56 15.82 -7.15 -0.11
N SER A 57 15.17 -6.67 -1.17
CA SER A 57 15.71 -5.59 -2.01
C SER A 57 14.63 -4.59 -2.39
N VAL A 58 15.03 -3.31 -2.43
CA VAL A 58 14.24 -2.18 -2.94
C VAL A 58 15.10 -1.34 -3.88
N MET A 59 14.46 -0.62 -4.80
CA MET A 59 15.13 0.39 -5.63
C MET A 59 15.60 1.56 -4.76
N LYS A 60 16.63 2.27 -5.22
CA LYS A 60 17.17 3.43 -4.50
C LYS A 60 16.12 4.51 -4.30
N SER A 61 15.23 4.65 -5.27
CA SER A 61 14.15 5.64 -5.35
C SER A 61 12.89 5.24 -4.56
N THR A 62 12.81 4.02 -4.02
CA THR A 62 11.56 3.50 -3.45
C THR A 62 11.04 4.39 -2.33
N VAL A 63 9.79 4.81 -2.49
CA VAL A 63 8.97 5.52 -1.50
C VAL A 63 7.86 4.58 -1.05
N ILE A 64 7.60 4.52 0.27
CA ILE A 64 6.47 3.72 0.76
C ILE A 64 5.17 4.25 0.18
N ASN A 65 4.34 3.34 -0.30
CA ASN A 65 3.11 3.67 -0.98
C ASN A 65 1.98 4.01 0.03
N THR A 66 2.07 3.56 1.29
CA THR A 66 1.14 3.92 2.37
C THR A 66 1.56 5.17 3.13
N SER A 67 0.58 6.00 3.53
CA SER A 67 0.84 7.23 4.31
C SER A 67 1.55 6.92 5.64
N LYS A 68 2.35 7.86 6.16
CA LYS A 68 3.09 7.77 7.41
C LYS A 68 2.16 7.55 8.60
N GLU A 69 0.97 8.14 8.57
CA GLU A 69 -0.05 7.98 9.61
C GLU A 69 -0.66 6.58 9.59
N MET A 70 -0.74 5.97 8.41
CA MET A 70 -1.25 4.62 8.21
C MET A 70 -0.22 3.53 8.45
N SER A 71 1.06 3.85 8.28
CA SER A 71 2.18 2.92 8.42
C SER A 71 2.82 2.98 9.80
N ALA A 72 2.33 3.88 10.67
CA ALA A 72 2.85 4.07 12.01
C ALA A 72 2.61 2.84 12.88
N PHE A 73 3.59 2.50 13.72
CA PHE A 73 3.34 1.72 14.92
C PHE A 73 2.33 2.45 15.80
N SER A 74 1.39 1.71 16.38
CA SER A 74 0.17 2.22 17.02
C SER A 74 0.40 3.17 18.21
N ASP A 75 1.59 3.14 18.79
CA ASP A 75 2.03 3.92 19.94
C ASP A 75 3.27 4.80 19.65
N PHE A 76 3.67 4.91 18.39
CA PHE A 76 4.84 5.68 17.99
C PHE A 76 4.66 6.33 16.61
N PRO A 77 4.01 7.50 16.53
CA PRO A 77 3.82 8.19 15.25
C PRO A 77 5.17 8.65 14.66
N PRO A 78 5.34 8.61 13.31
CA PRO A 78 6.50 9.19 12.66
C PRO A 78 6.62 10.69 12.94
N PRO A 79 7.85 11.25 12.96
CA PRO A 79 8.05 12.69 13.16
C PRO A 79 7.23 13.56 12.20
N GLU A 80 6.70 14.68 12.69
CA GLU A 80 5.87 15.60 11.89
C GLU A 80 6.57 16.07 10.61
N LYS A 81 7.88 16.33 10.69
CA LYS A 81 8.72 16.75 9.57
C LYS A 81 8.88 15.71 8.46
N PHE A 82 8.55 14.44 8.69
CA PHE A 82 8.64 13.41 7.65
C PHE A 82 7.52 13.61 6.62
N ALA A 83 7.84 13.35 5.35
CA ALA A 83 6.85 13.37 4.29
C ALA A 83 5.75 12.35 4.56
N ASN A 84 4.51 12.64 4.13
CA ASN A 84 3.40 11.70 4.26
C ASN A 84 3.72 10.36 3.62
N PHE A 85 4.49 10.33 2.54
CA PHE A 85 4.99 9.10 1.95
C PHE A 85 6.51 9.12 2.07
N MET A 86 7.01 8.23 2.91
CA MET A 86 8.40 8.22 3.34
C MET A 86 9.27 7.48 2.31
N HIS A 87 10.32 8.15 1.84
CA HIS A 87 11.41 7.47 1.14
C HIS A 87 11.98 6.33 2.00
N ASN A 88 12.54 5.28 1.39
CA ASN A 88 13.10 4.12 2.10
C ASN A 88 14.07 4.53 3.24
N SER A 89 14.90 5.56 3.03
CA SER A 89 15.80 6.09 4.05
C SER A 89 15.07 6.69 5.24
N SER A 90 13.93 7.35 5.02
CA SER A 90 13.08 7.91 6.07
C SER A 90 12.31 6.82 6.82
N MET A 91 11.90 5.75 6.13
CA MET A 91 11.35 4.54 6.77
C MET A 91 12.39 3.87 7.68
N MET A 92 13.62 3.69 7.19
CA MET A 92 14.72 3.13 7.98
C MET A 92 15.03 3.99 9.22
N GLU A 93 15.03 5.32 9.05
CA GLU A 93 15.21 6.25 10.17
C GLU A 93 14.05 6.17 11.18
N TYR A 94 12.81 6.04 10.72
CA TYR A 94 11.65 5.83 11.59
C TYR A 94 11.80 4.55 12.43
N PHE A 95 12.24 3.44 11.84
CA PHE A 95 12.52 2.20 12.57
C PHE A 95 13.67 2.35 13.57
N ARG A 96 14.71 3.11 13.23
CA ARG A 96 15.80 3.43 14.17
C ARG A 96 15.27 4.18 15.38
N LEU A 97 14.45 5.22 15.17
CA LEU A 97 13.83 6.00 16.25
C LEU A 97 12.94 5.12 17.14
N TYR A 98 12.15 4.22 16.54
CA TYR A 98 11.32 3.26 17.27
C TYR A 98 12.18 2.31 18.11
N ALA A 99 13.19 1.69 17.52
CA ALA A 99 14.06 0.73 18.19
C ALA A 99 14.87 1.37 19.34
N GLU A 100 15.28 2.64 19.19
CA GLU A 100 15.94 3.40 20.26
C GLU A 100 14.97 3.77 21.38
N ARG A 101 13.77 4.24 21.05
CA ARG A 101 12.74 4.66 22.02
C ARG A 101 12.35 3.55 22.99
N PHE A 102 12.29 2.31 22.50
CA PHE A 102 11.90 1.13 23.25
C PHE A 102 13.09 0.20 23.59
N HIS A 103 14.32 0.63 23.31
CA HIS A 103 15.56 -0.10 23.60
C HIS A 103 15.60 -1.53 23.04
N LEU A 104 15.11 -1.73 21.82
CA LEU A 104 14.91 -3.05 21.20
C LEU A 104 16.20 -3.69 20.69
N LEU A 105 17.17 -2.87 20.25
CA LEU A 105 18.36 -3.36 19.53
C LEU A 105 19.24 -4.31 20.37
N LYS A 106 19.21 -4.22 21.70
CA LYS A 106 19.98 -5.10 22.60
C LYS A 106 19.50 -6.55 22.60
N TYR A 107 18.28 -6.80 22.12
CA TYR A 107 17.71 -8.15 22.00
C TYR A 107 18.00 -8.80 20.65
N ILE A 108 18.59 -8.06 19.71
CA ILE A 108 18.90 -8.55 18.36
C ILE A 108 20.34 -9.10 18.34
N ARG A 109 20.48 -10.34 17.89
CA ARG A 109 21.73 -11.03 17.61
C ARG A 109 21.90 -11.06 16.08
N TYR A 110 22.74 -10.17 15.59
CA TYR A 110 23.08 -10.05 14.16
C TYR A 110 23.99 -11.18 13.70
N LYS A 111 24.05 -11.40 12.39
CA LYS A 111 24.86 -12.44 11.74
C LYS A 111 24.56 -13.87 12.24
N HIS A 112 23.31 -14.11 12.63
CA HIS A 112 22.83 -15.43 13.04
C HIS A 112 21.72 -15.86 12.09
N GLU A 113 21.97 -16.92 11.32
CA GLU A 113 20.98 -17.52 10.42
C GLU A 113 20.26 -18.66 11.15
N VAL A 114 18.94 -18.60 11.23
CA VAL A 114 18.15 -19.76 11.67
C VAL A 114 18.08 -20.75 10.50
N VAL A 115 18.73 -21.90 10.66
CA VAL A 115 18.82 -22.93 9.60
C VAL A 115 17.78 -24.04 9.78
N GLN A 116 17.31 -24.27 11.00
CA GLN A 116 16.35 -25.33 11.29
C GLN A 116 15.50 -25.00 12.51
N MET A 117 14.25 -25.41 12.48
CA MET A 117 13.30 -25.32 13.60
C MET A 117 12.54 -26.64 13.73
N GLU A 118 12.57 -27.23 14.92
CA GLU A 118 12.00 -28.54 15.20
C GLU A 118 11.18 -28.49 16.49
N MET A 119 10.11 -29.27 16.56
CA MET A 119 9.42 -29.54 17.81
C MET A 119 10.35 -30.34 18.74
N THR A 120 10.37 -30.05 20.05
CA THR A 120 11.11 -30.88 21.00
C THR A 120 10.46 -32.27 21.14
N GLU A 121 11.22 -33.25 21.65
CA GLU A 121 10.69 -34.61 21.89
C GLU A 121 9.48 -34.61 22.83
N ASP A 122 9.40 -33.64 23.74
CA ASP A 122 8.32 -33.42 24.70
C ASP A 122 7.37 -32.27 24.28
N TYR A 123 7.25 -32.00 22.98
CA TYR A 123 6.40 -30.92 22.46
C TYR A 123 4.93 -31.06 22.87
N GLU A 124 4.37 -32.27 22.83
CA GLU A 124 2.95 -32.50 23.18
C GLU A 124 2.61 -32.08 24.61
N THR A 125 3.60 -32.06 25.51
CA THR A 125 3.41 -31.62 26.91
C THR A 125 3.92 -30.21 27.16
N THR A 126 4.92 -29.74 26.41
CA THR A 126 5.59 -28.45 26.70
C THR A 126 5.39 -27.36 25.65
N GLY A 127 5.05 -27.71 24.42
CA GLY A 127 4.90 -26.80 23.28
C GLY A 127 6.21 -26.16 22.80
N ARG A 128 7.37 -26.67 23.22
CA ARG A 128 8.68 -26.02 23.03
C ARG A 128 9.33 -26.35 21.69
N TRP A 129 10.08 -25.40 21.17
CA TRP A 129 10.79 -25.51 19.91
C TRP A 129 12.30 -25.55 20.13
N LYS A 130 12.97 -26.45 19.41
CA LYS A 130 14.42 -26.44 19.23
C LYS A 130 14.73 -25.65 17.96
N VAL A 131 15.50 -24.58 18.10
CA VAL A 131 15.93 -23.73 16.99
C VAL A 131 17.44 -23.87 16.81
N THR A 132 17.86 -24.23 15.61
CA THR A 132 19.28 -24.33 15.23
C THR A 132 19.69 -23.08 14.45
N LEU A 133 20.77 -22.48 14.93
CA LEU A 133 21.33 -21.22 14.47
C LEU A 133 22.71 -21.50 13.90
N LYS A 134 23.06 -20.83 12.81
CA LYS A 134 24.41 -20.77 12.27
C LYS A 134 24.95 -19.37 12.47
N ASN A 135 26.02 -19.23 13.25
CA ASN A 135 26.75 -17.97 13.35
C ASN A 135 27.55 -17.78 12.04
N LEU A 136 27.32 -16.67 11.35
CA LEU A 136 27.92 -16.43 10.04
C LEU A 136 29.38 -15.93 10.12
N ASP A 137 29.85 -15.49 11.30
CA ASP A 137 31.24 -15.06 11.47
C ASP A 137 32.20 -16.27 11.58
N ASP A 138 31.80 -17.35 12.24
CA ASP A 138 32.64 -18.54 12.49
C ASP A 138 32.08 -19.84 11.86
N ASN A 139 30.89 -19.79 11.25
CA ASN A 139 30.15 -20.93 10.70
C ASN A 139 29.81 -22.04 11.74
N ILE A 140 29.78 -21.70 13.03
CA ILE A 140 29.42 -22.64 14.08
C ILE A 140 27.90 -22.73 14.21
N GLU A 141 27.40 -23.97 14.29
CA GLU A 141 25.99 -24.25 14.57
C GLU A 141 25.75 -24.43 16.06
N LEU A 142 24.69 -23.79 16.55
CA LEU A 142 24.25 -23.83 17.94
C LEU A 142 22.75 -24.07 17.96
N SER A 143 22.28 -24.98 18.80
CA SER A 143 20.85 -25.16 19.04
C SER A 143 20.46 -24.65 20.42
N ASP A 144 19.29 -24.04 20.51
CA ASP A 144 18.70 -23.59 21.77
C ASP A 144 17.20 -23.92 21.78
N ILE A 145 16.62 -24.01 22.98
CA ILE A 145 15.21 -24.36 23.20
C ILE A 145 14.43 -23.12 23.63
N PHE A 146 13.27 -22.94 23.03
CA PHE A 146 12.37 -21.80 23.23
C PHE A 146 10.96 -22.27 23.55
N ASP A 147 10.26 -21.51 24.38
CA ASP A 147 8.86 -21.76 24.73
C ASP A 147 7.90 -21.25 23.63
N GLY A 148 8.39 -20.39 22.73
CA GLY A 148 7.65 -19.97 21.53
C GLY A 148 8.57 -19.36 20.47
N VAL A 149 8.08 -19.33 19.23
CA VAL A 149 8.80 -18.76 18.08
C VAL A 149 7.89 -17.82 17.30
N MET A 150 8.40 -16.62 16.98
CA MET A 150 7.75 -15.64 16.12
C MET A 150 8.54 -15.51 14.82
N VAL A 151 7.95 -15.94 13.70
CA VAL A 151 8.60 -15.92 12.38
C VAL A 151 8.38 -14.58 11.71
N CYS A 152 9.44 -13.81 11.49
CA CYS A 152 9.41 -12.43 10.99
C CYS A 152 10.36 -12.22 9.78
N VAL A 153 10.52 -13.25 8.95
CA VAL A 153 11.50 -13.30 7.84
C VAL A 153 11.11 -12.51 6.59
N GLY A 154 9.86 -12.03 6.52
CA GLY A 154 9.31 -11.38 5.33
C GLY A 154 9.09 -12.35 4.16
N HIS A 155 8.56 -11.84 3.05
CA HIS A 155 8.23 -12.65 1.87
C HIS A 155 8.73 -12.05 0.53
N HIS A 156 9.33 -10.86 0.56
CA HIS A 156 9.90 -10.17 -0.62
C HIS A 156 11.42 -10.36 -0.69
N VAL A 157 11.88 -11.61 -0.65
CA VAL A 157 13.31 -11.96 -0.61
C VAL A 157 13.73 -12.73 -1.85
N TYR A 158 13.01 -13.79 -2.18
CA TYR A 158 13.35 -14.66 -3.31
C TYR A 158 12.53 -14.27 -4.54
N PRO A 159 13.16 -13.83 -5.63
CA PRO A 159 12.45 -13.41 -6.83
C PRO A 159 11.78 -14.61 -7.52
N TYR A 160 10.54 -14.41 -7.97
CA TYR A 160 9.88 -15.35 -8.87
C TYR A 160 10.16 -14.92 -10.31
N ILE A 161 10.98 -15.68 -11.02
CA ILE A 161 11.28 -15.45 -12.43
C ILE A 161 10.48 -16.47 -13.26
N PRO A 162 9.37 -16.07 -13.90
CA PRO A 162 8.61 -16.97 -14.75
C PRO A 162 9.45 -17.41 -15.96
N LYS A 163 9.22 -18.65 -16.40
CA LYS A 163 9.84 -19.17 -17.63
C LYS A 163 9.00 -18.74 -18.83
N PHE A 164 9.63 -18.06 -19.78
CA PHE A 164 9.02 -17.73 -21.07
C PHE A 164 9.67 -18.55 -22.17
N GLU A 165 8.87 -19.05 -23.11
CA GLU A 165 9.40 -19.70 -24.31
C GLU A 165 10.22 -18.70 -25.12
N GLY A 166 11.42 -19.10 -25.55
CA GLY A 166 12.33 -18.25 -26.31
C GLY A 166 13.12 -17.23 -25.48
N LEU A 167 12.99 -17.21 -24.15
CA LEU A 167 13.81 -16.34 -23.28
C LEU A 167 15.30 -16.71 -23.34
N ASP A 168 15.61 -17.98 -23.57
CA ASP A 168 16.96 -18.53 -23.70
C ASP A 168 17.71 -18.05 -24.96
N VAL A 169 16.97 -17.69 -26.02
CA VAL A 169 17.53 -17.14 -27.26
C VAL A 169 17.49 -15.61 -27.31
N PHE A 170 16.92 -14.95 -26.31
CA PHE A 170 16.87 -13.50 -26.22
C PHE A 170 18.28 -12.94 -25.96
N GLY A 171 18.84 -12.22 -26.95
CA GLY A 171 20.19 -11.66 -26.86
C GLY A 171 20.32 -10.39 -26.01
N GLY A 172 19.23 -9.92 -25.40
CA GLY A 172 19.23 -8.76 -24.50
C GLY A 172 19.42 -9.14 -23.03
N GLN A 173 19.54 -8.13 -22.18
CA GLN A 173 19.61 -8.35 -20.74
C GLN A 173 18.22 -8.60 -20.15
N VAL A 174 18.11 -9.59 -19.27
CA VAL A 174 16.89 -9.89 -18.50
C VAL A 174 17.23 -9.75 -17.02
N ILE A 175 16.45 -8.95 -16.30
CA ILE A 175 16.60 -8.74 -14.86
C ILE A 175 15.23 -8.79 -14.17
N HIS A 176 15.19 -9.28 -12.93
CA HIS A 176 14.02 -9.13 -12.07
C HIS A 176 14.07 -7.77 -11.36
N THR A 177 12.92 -7.18 -11.03
CA THR A 177 12.86 -5.86 -10.34
C THR A 177 13.54 -5.86 -8.97
N HIS A 178 13.68 -7.03 -8.35
CA HIS A 178 14.48 -7.23 -7.13
C HIS A 178 15.96 -6.82 -7.33
N SER A 179 16.54 -7.12 -8.50
CA SER A 179 17.92 -6.77 -8.86
C SER A 179 18.06 -5.33 -9.36
N LEU A 180 16.95 -4.65 -9.67
CA LEU A 180 16.97 -3.28 -10.19
C LEU A 180 17.20 -2.29 -9.03
N LYS A 181 18.26 -1.49 -9.13
CA LYS A 181 18.62 -0.49 -8.10
C LYS A 181 18.38 0.96 -8.54
N SER A 182 18.52 1.23 -9.82
CA SER A 182 18.34 2.55 -10.44
C SER A 182 18.16 2.41 -11.95
N ALA A 183 17.77 3.50 -12.62
CA ALA A 183 17.70 3.56 -14.08
C ALA A 183 19.06 3.66 -14.80
N GLU A 184 20.18 3.74 -14.09
CA GLU A 184 21.53 3.73 -14.68
C GLU A 184 21.77 2.47 -15.54
N GLY A 185 22.28 2.66 -16.76
CA GLY A 185 22.55 1.59 -17.73
C GLY A 185 21.41 1.35 -18.73
N PHE A 186 20.26 2.02 -18.55
CA PHE A 186 19.11 1.96 -19.45
C PHE A 186 19.02 3.13 -20.44
N GLU A 187 20.05 3.98 -20.50
CA GLU A 187 20.12 5.14 -21.40
C GLU A 187 19.98 4.70 -22.87
N ASP A 188 19.05 5.34 -23.59
CA ASP A 188 18.76 5.09 -25.00
C ASP A 188 18.39 3.63 -25.36
N LYS A 189 18.08 2.79 -24.36
CA LYS A 189 17.65 1.40 -24.56
C LYS A 189 16.17 1.29 -24.92
N THR A 190 15.80 0.16 -25.53
CA THR A 190 14.41 -0.30 -25.62
C THR A 190 14.17 -1.29 -24.49
N VAL A 191 13.22 -0.99 -23.61
CA VAL A 191 12.99 -1.78 -22.38
C VAL A 191 11.57 -2.34 -22.37
N LEU A 192 11.45 -3.62 -22.02
CA LEU A 192 10.17 -4.28 -21.75
C LEU A 192 10.10 -4.60 -20.25
N VAL A 193 9.08 -4.09 -19.56
CA VAL A 193 8.76 -4.44 -18.18
C VAL A 193 7.61 -5.43 -18.18
N ILE A 194 7.77 -6.57 -17.49
CA ILE A 194 6.75 -7.61 -17.39
C ILE A 194 6.07 -7.54 -16.03
N GLY A 195 4.75 -7.42 -16.03
CA GLY A 195 3.90 -7.23 -14.86
C GLY A 195 3.49 -5.77 -14.64
N ILE A 196 2.45 -5.58 -13.80
CA ILE A 196 1.90 -4.26 -13.43
C ILE A 196 1.71 -4.12 -11.91
N GLY A 197 2.49 -4.86 -11.13
CA GLY A 197 2.60 -4.64 -9.69
C GLY A 197 3.37 -3.35 -9.38
N ASN A 198 3.31 -2.86 -8.14
CA ASN A 198 3.96 -1.61 -7.72
C ASN A 198 5.44 -1.53 -8.14
N SER A 199 6.21 -2.60 -7.95
CA SER A 199 7.62 -2.65 -8.36
C SER A 199 7.83 -2.48 -9.86
N ALA A 200 6.91 -3.00 -10.69
CA ALA A 200 6.98 -2.87 -12.14
C ALA A 200 6.65 -1.43 -12.58
N VAL A 201 5.66 -0.81 -11.94
CA VAL A 201 5.29 0.58 -12.20
C VAL A 201 6.40 1.55 -11.79
N ASP A 202 6.97 1.38 -10.60
CA ASP A 202 8.11 2.19 -10.14
C ASP A 202 9.31 2.04 -11.09
N ALA A 203 9.65 0.81 -11.49
CA ALA A 203 10.71 0.54 -12.44
C ALA A 203 10.45 1.22 -13.79
N ALA A 204 9.22 1.12 -14.31
CA ALA A 204 8.84 1.73 -15.57
C ALA A 204 8.93 3.26 -15.52
N VAL A 205 8.46 3.87 -14.44
CA VAL A 205 8.53 5.34 -14.24
C VAL A 205 9.98 5.80 -14.12
N GLU A 206 10.86 5.04 -13.46
CA GLU A 206 12.25 5.43 -13.32
C GLU A 206 13.02 5.26 -14.65
N ILE A 207 12.84 4.12 -15.33
CA ILE A 207 13.55 3.80 -16.59
C ILE A 207 13.04 4.64 -17.76
N SER A 208 11.76 5.01 -17.80
CA SER A 208 11.21 5.86 -18.88
C SER A 208 11.89 7.23 -18.99
N LYS A 209 12.52 7.72 -17.91
CA LYS A 209 13.25 9.00 -17.90
C LYS A 209 14.54 8.99 -18.73
N VAL A 210 15.10 7.81 -18.99
CA VAL A 210 16.42 7.67 -19.65
C VAL A 210 16.37 6.77 -20.90
N SER A 211 15.38 5.90 -20.99
CA SER A 211 15.25 4.96 -22.10
C SER A 211 14.71 5.61 -23.37
N LYS A 212 15.08 5.06 -24.53
CA LYS A 212 14.56 5.51 -25.84
C LYS A 212 13.10 5.12 -26.03
N LYS A 213 12.75 3.91 -25.60
CA LYS A 213 11.41 3.34 -25.72
C LYS A 213 11.18 2.39 -24.55
N PHE A 214 9.98 2.44 -23.98
CA PHE A 214 9.58 1.49 -22.96
C PHE A 214 8.19 0.92 -23.26
N THR A 215 8.01 -0.34 -22.88
CA THR A 215 6.76 -1.08 -23.02
C THR A 215 6.50 -1.79 -21.70
N ILE A 216 5.24 -1.77 -21.24
CA ILE A 216 4.79 -2.60 -20.12
C ILE A 216 3.90 -3.70 -20.71
N SER A 217 4.22 -4.95 -20.37
CA SER A 217 3.39 -6.10 -20.67
C SER A 217 2.75 -6.59 -19.37
N CYS A 218 1.42 -6.54 -19.30
CA CYS A 218 0.66 -7.09 -18.19
C CYS A 218 0.05 -8.44 -18.60
N GLY A 219 0.23 -9.44 -17.74
CA GLY A 219 -0.56 -10.67 -17.80
C GLY A 219 -1.95 -10.41 -17.23
N GLU A 220 -2.92 -11.21 -17.65
CA GLU A 220 -4.33 -11.12 -17.24
C GLU A 220 -4.47 -11.26 -15.72
N SER A 221 -4.76 -10.16 -15.02
CA SER A 221 -5.34 -10.25 -13.69
C SER A 221 -6.85 -10.28 -13.86
N TRP A 222 -7.41 -11.49 -13.95
CA TRP A 222 -8.84 -11.84 -14.04
C TRP A 222 -9.48 -11.66 -15.44
N ASP A 223 -9.53 -12.76 -16.21
CA ASP A 223 -10.48 -13.11 -17.30
C ASP A 223 -10.74 -12.12 -18.47
N ILE A 224 -9.74 -11.37 -18.99
CA ILE A 224 -9.81 -10.70 -20.31
C ILE A 224 -8.41 -10.66 -20.96
N GLN A 225 -8.34 -10.94 -22.27
CA GLN A 225 -7.13 -11.09 -23.12
C GLN A 225 -5.97 -10.11 -22.87
N SER A 226 -4.73 -10.63 -22.95
CA SER A 226 -3.46 -9.89 -22.94
C SER A 226 -3.44 -8.65 -23.84
N SER A 227 -3.01 -7.50 -23.31
CA SER A 227 -2.77 -6.26 -24.08
C SER A 227 -1.32 -5.78 -23.95
N GLU A 228 -0.73 -5.32 -25.07
CA GLU A 228 0.60 -4.71 -25.10
C GLU A 228 0.46 -3.19 -25.13
N LEU A 229 1.08 -2.49 -24.17
CA LEU A 229 1.05 -1.04 -24.08
C LEU A 229 2.43 -0.45 -24.36
N THR A 230 2.55 0.18 -25.52
CA THR A 230 3.80 0.76 -26.02
C THR A 230 3.76 2.28 -25.93
N PHE A 231 4.74 2.88 -25.25
CA PHE A 231 4.85 4.33 -25.11
C PHE A 231 6.16 4.85 -25.74
N ASN A 232 6.06 5.95 -26.48
CA ASN A 232 7.23 6.72 -26.92
C ASN A 232 7.58 7.77 -25.86
N SER A 233 8.87 8.12 -25.73
CA SER A 233 9.36 9.04 -24.69
C SER A 233 8.65 10.40 -24.67
N GLU A 234 8.20 10.91 -25.82
CA GLU A 234 7.51 12.20 -25.95
C GLU A 234 6.00 12.16 -25.58
N ASP A 235 5.34 10.99 -25.62
CA ASP A 235 3.88 10.83 -25.40
C ASP A 235 3.52 10.06 -24.11
N SER A 236 4.54 9.53 -23.41
CA SER A 236 4.39 8.55 -22.33
C SER A 236 3.61 9.01 -21.09
N VAL A 237 3.62 10.31 -20.79
CA VAL A 237 3.11 10.85 -19.52
C VAL A 237 1.59 11.09 -19.56
N THR A 238 1.05 11.42 -20.73
CA THR A 238 -0.37 11.74 -20.95
C THR A 238 -1.22 10.50 -21.25
N SER A 239 -0.58 9.38 -21.62
CA SER A 239 -1.28 8.12 -21.92
C SER A 239 -1.29 7.14 -20.75
N LEU A 240 -0.33 7.22 -19.81
CA LEU A 240 -0.41 6.51 -18.52
C LEU A 240 -1.56 7.03 -17.63
N SER A 241 -1.98 8.29 -17.80
CA SER A 241 -3.13 8.84 -17.08
C SER A 241 -4.46 8.18 -17.44
N CYS A 242 -4.58 7.51 -18.59
CA CYS A 242 -5.82 6.81 -18.97
C CYS A 242 -5.91 5.38 -18.41
N LEU A 243 -4.79 4.71 -18.13
CA LEU A 243 -4.77 3.31 -17.66
C LEU A 243 -4.90 3.17 -16.14
N LEU A 244 -4.54 4.19 -15.37
CA LEU A 244 -4.65 4.18 -13.91
C LEU A 244 -6.08 4.44 -13.39
N PHE A 245 -7.01 4.81 -14.26
CA PHE A 245 -8.45 4.82 -13.95
C PHE A 245 -9.04 3.41 -13.80
N LEU A 246 -8.36 2.35 -14.26
CA LEU A 246 -8.88 0.97 -14.23
C LEU A 246 -8.50 0.17 -12.97
N PHE A 247 -7.47 0.56 -12.22
CA PHE A 247 -6.96 -0.26 -11.12
C PHE A 247 -7.76 -0.26 -9.81
N PRO A 248 -8.56 0.76 -9.45
CA PRO A 248 -9.43 0.67 -8.28
C PRO A 248 -10.77 -0.08 -8.54
N TYR A 249 -11.09 -0.45 -9.79
CA TYR A 249 -12.45 -0.89 -10.13
C TYR A 249 -12.75 -2.39 -9.89
N LEU A 250 -11.79 -3.18 -9.41
CA LEU A 250 -11.94 -4.65 -9.26
C LEU A 250 -12.14 -5.13 -7.81
N ALA A 251 -12.32 -4.24 -6.83
CA ALA A 251 -12.80 -4.60 -5.50
C ALA A 251 -14.33 -4.35 -5.38
N LEU A 252 -15.12 -5.04 -6.20
CA LEU A 252 -16.59 -5.09 -6.09
C LEU A 252 -17.05 -6.55 -6.26
N ILE A 253 -16.63 -7.40 -5.32
CA ILE A 253 -17.36 -8.63 -5.01
C ILE A 253 -18.35 -8.27 -3.90
N ASP A 254 -19.48 -7.70 -4.27
CA ASP A 254 -20.83 -8.18 -3.92
C ASP A 254 -21.87 -7.26 -4.58
N HIS A 255 -23.00 -7.83 -4.99
CA HIS A 255 -24.02 -7.24 -5.85
C HIS A 255 -24.87 -6.11 -5.20
N GLN A 256 -24.26 -5.12 -4.52
CA GLN A 256 -25.00 -3.99 -3.97
C GLN A 256 -24.47 -2.63 -4.43
N ARG A 257 -25.41 -1.77 -4.85
CA ARG A 257 -25.19 -0.38 -5.26
C ARG A 257 -24.51 0.40 -4.12
N ILE A 258 -23.33 0.94 -4.36
CA ILE A 258 -22.66 1.87 -3.43
C ILE A 258 -22.48 3.20 -4.18
N ALA A 259 -23.02 4.29 -3.63
CA ALA A 259 -23.03 5.62 -4.23
C ALA A 259 -22.76 6.68 -3.16
N LEU A 260 -21.52 7.22 -3.10
CA LEU A 260 -20.97 8.33 -2.27
C LEU A 260 -19.88 7.91 -1.25
N VAL A 261 -19.25 8.90 -0.59
CA VAL A 261 -18.24 8.74 0.46
C VAL A 261 -18.87 8.01 1.64
N HIS A 262 -18.74 6.69 1.65
CA HIS A 262 -19.37 5.81 2.61
C HIS A 262 -18.34 5.20 3.55
N ILE A 263 -18.70 5.14 4.82
CA ILE A 263 -18.03 4.24 5.77
C ILE A 263 -18.88 2.99 5.86
N SER A 264 -18.28 1.86 5.50
CA SER A 264 -18.89 0.53 5.59
C SER A 264 -18.61 -0.08 6.95
N VAL A 265 -19.66 -0.60 7.60
CA VAL A 265 -19.64 -1.16 8.95
C VAL A 265 -20.00 -2.64 8.88
N ILE A 266 -19.25 -3.53 9.54
CA ILE A 266 -19.40 -5.00 9.43
C ILE A 266 -19.43 -5.66 10.82
N CYS A 267 -20.41 -6.53 11.11
CA CYS A 267 -20.66 -7.20 12.40
C CYS A 267 -20.58 -8.73 12.28
N GLU A 268 -20.60 -9.43 13.42
CA GLU A 268 -20.51 -10.88 13.52
C GLU A 268 -21.81 -11.58 13.10
N THR A 269 -21.76 -12.23 11.95
CA THR A 269 -22.12 -13.64 11.68
C THR A 269 -21.99 -13.82 10.16
N CYS A 270 -21.04 -14.66 9.72
CA CYS A 270 -20.79 -14.93 8.30
C CYS A 270 -20.30 -13.74 7.44
N GLY A 271 -19.78 -12.64 8.03
CA GLY A 271 -19.37 -11.46 7.26
C GLY A 271 -20.56 -10.61 6.76
N GLN A 272 -21.67 -10.58 7.51
CA GLN A 272 -22.79 -9.72 7.20
C GLN A 272 -22.42 -8.24 7.27
N TYR A 273 -22.54 -7.58 6.12
CA TYR A 273 -22.52 -6.14 6.00
C TYR A 273 -23.65 -5.53 6.85
N VAL A 274 -23.29 -4.70 7.83
CA VAL A 274 -24.25 -4.05 8.75
C VAL A 274 -24.90 -2.88 8.06
N GLY A 275 -24.10 -2.12 7.31
CA GLY A 275 -24.57 -0.97 6.55
C GLY A 275 -23.50 0.07 6.28
N HIS A 276 -23.94 1.20 5.71
CA HIS A 276 -23.10 2.36 5.47
C HIS A 276 -23.62 3.57 6.21
N VAL A 277 -22.68 4.42 6.61
CA VAL A 277 -22.99 5.73 7.19
C VAL A 277 -22.47 6.82 6.26
N THR A 278 -23.36 7.76 5.92
CA THR A 278 -23.02 8.99 5.23
C THR A 278 -23.09 10.14 6.23
N PRO A 279 -21.95 10.58 6.79
CA PRO A 279 -21.93 11.62 7.79
C PRO A 279 -22.31 12.97 7.19
N THR A 280 -22.98 13.82 7.97
CA THR A 280 -23.39 15.17 7.55
C THR A 280 -22.21 16.17 7.49
N SER A 281 -21.03 15.77 7.99
CA SER A 281 -19.80 16.57 8.02
C SER A 281 -18.57 15.66 7.94
N GLY A 282 -17.48 16.15 7.35
CA GLY A 282 -16.21 15.44 7.17
C GLY A 282 -15.22 15.54 8.35
N THR A 283 -15.65 15.91 9.56
CA THR A 283 -14.77 15.93 10.74
C THR A 283 -14.85 14.61 11.50
N GLY A 284 -13.70 14.02 11.88
CA GLY A 284 -13.63 12.66 12.42
C GLY A 284 -14.54 12.42 13.63
N SER A 285 -14.68 13.40 14.52
CA SER A 285 -15.56 13.31 15.69
C SER A 285 -17.05 13.24 15.36
N VAL A 286 -17.50 13.89 14.29
CA VAL A 286 -18.90 13.81 13.82
C VAL A 286 -19.14 12.47 13.16
N VAL A 287 -18.19 12.03 12.35
CA VAL A 287 -18.24 10.73 11.68
C VAL A 287 -18.35 9.59 12.69
N VAL A 288 -17.53 9.59 13.75
CA VAL A 288 -17.63 8.62 14.86
C VAL A 288 -19.02 8.64 15.49
N LYS A 289 -19.57 9.82 15.81
CA LYS A 289 -20.93 9.92 16.37
C LYS A 289 -21.99 9.35 15.44
N CYS A 290 -21.87 9.56 14.13
CA CYS A 290 -22.79 9.00 13.15
C CYS A 290 -22.70 7.46 13.11
N ILE A 291 -21.49 6.89 13.21
CA ILE A 291 -21.29 5.43 13.29
C ILE A 291 -21.90 4.86 14.56
N LEU A 292 -21.62 5.47 15.72
CA LEU A 292 -22.16 5.02 17.00
C LEU A 292 -23.69 5.07 17.01
N LYS A 293 -24.27 6.16 16.50
CA LYS A 293 -25.72 6.31 16.37
C LYS A 293 -26.30 5.25 15.42
N TYR A 294 -25.61 4.96 14.31
CA TYR A 294 -26.06 3.94 13.37
C TYR A 294 -26.07 2.54 13.99
N LEU A 295 -25.04 2.19 14.75
CA LEU A 295 -24.96 0.93 15.49
C LEU A 295 -26.11 0.83 16.51
N GLU A 296 -26.35 1.89 17.29
CA GLU A 296 -27.45 1.96 18.26
C GLU A 296 -28.83 1.83 17.58
N ASP A 297 -29.06 2.56 16.48
CA ASP A 297 -30.32 2.53 15.74
C ASP A 297 -30.59 1.15 15.08
N ASN A 298 -29.57 0.31 14.90
CA ASN A 298 -29.67 -1.04 14.31
C ASN A 298 -29.44 -2.17 15.32
N ASP A 299 -29.44 -1.87 16.62
CA ASP A 299 -29.26 -2.84 17.72
C ASP A 299 -27.97 -3.68 17.59
N VAL A 300 -26.88 -3.04 17.14
CA VAL A 300 -25.56 -3.68 17.00
C VAL A 300 -24.64 -3.21 18.12
N ASP A 301 -24.11 -4.14 18.91
CA ASP A 301 -23.11 -3.80 19.92
C ASP A 301 -21.78 -3.41 19.23
N ILE A 302 -21.24 -2.24 19.59
CA ILE A 302 -19.93 -1.78 19.11
C ILE A 302 -18.82 -2.79 19.42
N ASN A 303 -18.96 -3.58 20.50
CA ASN A 303 -18.00 -4.61 20.86
C ASN A 303 -17.99 -5.80 19.87
N GLU A 304 -19.01 -5.94 19.03
CA GLU A 304 -19.09 -6.97 17.98
C GLU A 304 -18.42 -6.50 16.66
N LEU A 305 -18.10 -5.21 16.52
CA LEU A 305 -17.53 -4.62 15.30
C LEU A 305 -16.09 -5.12 15.02
N LYS A 306 -15.89 -6.02 14.06
CA LYS A 306 -14.54 -6.53 13.74
C LYS A 306 -13.78 -5.62 12.80
N GLU A 307 -14.48 -5.04 11.82
CA GLU A 307 -13.85 -4.39 10.68
C GLU A 307 -14.56 -3.09 10.31
N ILE A 308 -13.79 -2.11 9.84
CA ILE A 308 -14.32 -0.84 9.33
C ILE A 308 -13.73 -0.52 7.96
N GLY A 309 -14.60 -0.20 7.01
CA GLY A 309 -14.24 0.22 5.66
C GLY A 309 -14.36 1.74 5.50
N CYS A 310 -13.32 2.44 5.04
CA CYS A 310 -13.38 3.89 4.79
C CYS A 310 -12.34 4.36 3.77
N ASP A 311 -12.40 5.62 3.31
CA ASP A 311 -11.36 6.18 2.45
C ASP A 311 -10.08 6.54 3.23
N GLY A 312 -8.95 6.65 2.52
CA GLY A 312 -7.63 6.96 3.10
C GLY A 312 -7.41 8.39 3.58
N THR A 313 -8.45 9.21 3.78
CA THR A 313 -8.28 10.60 4.23
C THR A 313 -7.77 10.69 5.68
N ALA A 314 -7.08 11.78 6.02
CA ALA A 314 -6.59 12.02 7.38
C ALA A 314 -7.71 12.09 8.43
N THR A 315 -8.93 12.46 8.02
CA THR A 315 -10.14 12.40 8.86
C THR A 315 -10.43 10.98 9.34
N ASN A 316 -10.30 9.99 8.47
CA ASN A 316 -10.61 8.60 8.79
C ASN A 316 -9.44 7.90 9.47
N THR A 317 -8.23 8.20 9.01
CA THR A 317 -7.00 7.46 9.33
C THR A 317 -6.08 8.11 10.35
N GLY A 318 -6.31 9.37 10.71
CA GLY A 318 -5.40 10.15 11.56
C GLY A 318 -5.19 9.53 12.96
N TRP A 319 -3.95 9.54 13.44
CA TRP A 319 -3.58 8.92 14.72
C TRP A 319 -4.13 9.61 15.98
N ASN A 320 -4.50 10.91 15.91
CA ASN A 320 -4.97 11.68 17.07
C ASN A 320 -6.50 11.74 17.14
N ASN A 321 -7.15 12.10 16.03
CA ASN A 321 -8.61 12.30 15.94
C ASN A 321 -9.25 11.54 14.77
N GLY A 322 -8.54 10.56 14.19
CA GLY A 322 -9.09 9.74 13.12
C GLY A 322 -10.26 8.91 13.61
N VAL A 323 -11.23 8.67 12.73
CA VAL A 323 -12.40 7.85 13.01
C VAL A 323 -12.00 6.48 13.54
N ILE A 324 -11.06 5.82 12.85
CA ILE A 324 -10.56 4.50 13.21
C ILE A 324 -9.95 4.50 14.61
N ARG A 325 -9.05 5.45 14.89
CA ARG A 325 -8.40 5.57 16.20
C ARG A 325 -9.43 5.82 17.31
N SER A 326 -10.40 6.68 17.05
CA SER A 326 -11.40 7.08 18.03
C SER A 326 -12.27 5.88 18.43
N ILE A 327 -12.68 5.05 17.45
CA ILE A 327 -13.41 3.81 17.71
C ILE A 327 -12.51 2.81 18.45
N TYR A 328 -11.26 2.63 18.02
CA TYR A 328 -10.28 1.78 18.69
C TYR A 328 -10.11 2.11 20.18
N LEU A 329 -10.00 3.40 20.52
CA LEU A 329 -9.89 3.86 21.90
C LEU A 329 -11.15 3.59 22.74
N GLN A 330 -12.32 3.52 22.12
CA GLN A 330 -13.58 3.21 22.81
C GLN A 330 -13.75 1.71 23.08
N ILE A 331 -13.46 0.86 22.08
CA ILE A 331 -13.61 -0.60 22.20
C ILE A 331 -12.43 -1.27 22.91
N GLN A 332 -11.30 -0.56 23.08
CA GLN A 332 -10.07 -1.05 23.72
C GLN A 332 -9.54 -2.37 23.15
N ARG A 333 -9.74 -2.61 21.86
CA ARG A 333 -9.23 -3.80 21.15
C ARG A 333 -8.88 -3.50 19.69
N PRO A 334 -8.00 -4.29 19.05
CA PRO A 334 -7.73 -4.19 17.63
C PRO A 334 -8.98 -4.41 16.76
N MET A 335 -9.04 -3.69 15.63
CA MET A 335 -10.00 -3.91 14.53
C MET A 335 -9.23 -4.09 13.23
N GLN A 336 -9.80 -4.82 12.29
CA GLN A 336 -9.31 -4.86 10.90
C GLN A 336 -9.82 -3.65 10.13
N TRP A 337 -9.04 -3.12 9.20
CA TRP A 337 -9.42 -1.92 8.44
C TRP A 337 -9.32 -2.20 6.95
N PHE A 338 -10.36 -1.86 6.21
CA PHE A 338 -10.35 -1.86 4.74
C PHE A 338 -10.34 -0.42 4.27
N ILE A 339 -9.20 0.02 3.75
CA ILE A 339 -9.05 1.42 3.36
C ILE A 339 -9.05 1.51 1.85
N CYS A 340 -9.99 2.28 1.31
CA CYS A 340 -9.99 2.64 -0.10
C CYS A 340 -8.80 3.55 -0.38
N LEU A 341 -7.87 3.01 -1.18
CA LEU A 341 -6.63 3.65 -1.59
C LEU A 341 -6.82 4.59 -2.80
N LEU A 342 -8.01 5.16 -3.04
CA LEU A 342 -8.21 6.06 -4.20
C LEU A 342 -7.23 7.27 -4.18
N HIS A 343 -6.91 7.78 -2.99
CA HIS A 343 -5.91 8.84 -2.77
C HIS A 343 -4.45 8.37 -2.91
N PHE A 344 -4.21 7.08 -3.10
CA PHE A 344 -2.88 6.50 -3.30
C PHE A 344 -2.34 6.78 -4.71
N ASN A 345 -3.25 6.92 -5.68
CA ASN A 345 -2.92 7.34 -7.04
C ASN A 345 -2.52 8.82 -7.13
N GLU A 346 -2.76 9.63 -6.10
CA GLU A 346 -2.29 11.04 -6.06
C GLU A 346 -0.77 11.14 -6.13
N LEU A 347 -0.02 10.12 -5.71
CA LEU A 347 1.44 10.14 -5.64
C LEU A 347 2.12 10.21 -7.02
N LEU A 348 1.65 9.42 -7.98
CA LEU A 348 2.17 9.45 -9.35
C LEU A 348 1.94 10.82 -10.00
N PHE A 349 0.78 11.42 -9.72
CA PHE A 349 0.45 12.75 -10.22
C PHE A 349 1.11 13.88 -9.43
N LYS A 350 1.42 13.69 -8.15
CA LYS A 350 2.06 14.71 -7.31
C LYS A 350 3.43 15.08 -7.87
N HIS A 351 4.27 14.11 -8.19
CA HIS A 351 5.58 14.39 -8.79
C HIS A 351 5.46 15.01 -10.19
N LEU A 352 4.44 14.61 -10.96
CA LEU A 352 4.16 15.19 -12.26
C LEU A 352 3.68 16.65 -12.15
N PHE A 353 2.77 16.95 -11.23
CA PHE A 353 2.27 18.31 -10.98
C PHE A 353 3.35 19.19 -10.33
N GLU A 354 4.17 18.64 -9.43
CA GLU A 354 5.36 19.33 -8.90
C GLU A 354 6.33 19.69 -10.03
N TYR A 355 6.53 18.80 -11.00
CA TYR A 355 7.40 19.06 -12.16
C TYR A 355 6.79 20.07 -13.15
N LEU A 356 5.53 19.85 -13.56
CA LEU A 356 4.86 20.67 -14.57
C LEU A 356 4.41 22.04 -14.03
N ASP A 357 4.11 22.11 -12.73
CA ASP A 357 3.34 23.18 -12.13
C ASP A 357 3.93 23.70 -10.81
N GLY A 358 4.91 23.00 -10.24
CA GLY A 358 5.54 23.37 -8.96
C GLY A 358 4.71 22.98 -7.73
N GLU A 359 5.33 23.06 -6.56
CA GLU A 359 4.69 22.72 -5.28
C GLU A 359 3.53 23.66 -4.92
N THR A 360 2.40 23.08 -4.52
CA THR A 360 1.26 23.84 -3.96
C THR A 360 1.57 24.25 -2.52
N LYS A 361 1.14 25.45 -2.11
CA LYS A 361 1.43 26.02 -0.78
C LYS A 361 0.38 25.69 0.28
N GLY A 362 -0.53 24.75 0.01
CA GLY A 362 -1.69 24.48 0.83
C GLY A 362 -2.86 23.85 0.05
N PRO A 363 -3.88 23.35 0.77
CA PRO A 363 -4.94 22.49 0.23
C PRO A 363 -5.91 23.20 -0.72
N THR A 364 -5.93 24.53 -0.73
CA THR A 364 -6.77 25.35 -1.61
C THR A 364 -5.95 26.27 -2.51
N SER A 365 -4.62 26.17 -2.45
CA SER A 365 -3.72 27.01 -3.23
C SER A 365 -3.16 26.22 -4.40
N PHE A 366 -3.37 26.72 -5.60
CA PHE A 366 -2.80 26.14 -6.80
C PHE A 366 -1.50 26.85 -7.19
N SER A 367 -0.50 26.08 -7.58
CA SER A 367 0.79 26.55 -8.12
C SER A 367 0.76 26.54 -9.65
N GLY A 368 1.84 27.01 -10.28
CA GLY A 368 2.07 26.89 -11.71
C GLY A 368 1.04 27.51 -12.64
N LYS A 369 1.01 27.04 -13.89
CA LYS A 369 0.12 27.54 -14.96
C LYS A 369 -1.15 26.69 -15.08
N ILE A 370 -1.08 25.38 -14.84
CA ILE A 370 -2.19 24.44 -14.91
C ILE A 370 -3.11 24.64 -13.71
N GLY A 371 -2.54 24.61 -12.51
CA GLY A 371 -3.25 24.75 -11.25
C GLY A 371 -3.95 26.11 -11.12
N LYS A 372 -3.30 27.21 -11.53
CA LYS A 372 -3.96 28.53 -11.57
C LYS A 372 -5.14 28.61 -12.53
N GLN A 373 -5.23 27.73 -13.52
CA GLN A 373 -6.39 27.62 -14.41
C GLN A 373 -7.51 26.76 -13.82
N LEU A 374 -7.20 25.87 -12.87
CA LEU A 374 -8.20 25.04 -12.16
C LEU A 374 -9.13 25.85 -11.27
N THR A 375 -8.76 27.07 -10.86
CA THR A 375 -9.54 27.88 -9.91
C THR A 375 -10.94 28.28 -10.44
N ASN A 376 -11.20 28.11 -11.74
CA ASN A 376 -12.52 28.30 -12.36
C ASN A 376 -12.76 27.30 -13.51
N CYS A 377 -12.09 26.14 -13.53
CA CYS A 377 -12.18 25.23 -14.67
C CYS A 377 -13.60 24.73 -14.93
N GLU A 378 -14.43 24.66 -13.89
CA GLU A 378 -15.86 24.34 -13.95
C GLU A 378 -16.71 25.41 -14.67
N LYS A 379 -16.17 26.61 -14.86
CA LYS A 379 -16.80 27.73 -15.58
C LYS A 379 -16.22 27.95 -16.97
N LEU A 380 -15.13 27.26 -17.31
CA LEU A 380 -14.52 27.37 -18.62
C LEU A 380 -15.35 26.60 -19.65
N PRO A 381 -15.52 27.13 -20.88
CA PRO A 381 -16.20 26.38 -21.93
C PRO A 381 -15.41 25.12 -22.25
N ILE A 382 -16.10 23.98 -22.42
CA ILE A 382 -15.45 22.78 -22.96
C ILE A 382 -14.93 23.11 -24.36
N THR A 383 -13.61 23.07 -24.50
CA THR A 383 -12.96 23.16 -25.81
C THR A 383 -12.87 21.78 -26.42
N ASN A 384 -12.95 21.70 -27.75
CA ASN A 384 -12.70 20.45 -28.47
C ASN A 384 -11.30 19.94 -28.11
N PHE A 385 -11.20 18.66 -27.76
CA PHE A 385 -9.96 17.97 -27.49
C PHE A 385 -9.73 16.89 -28.56
N GLU A 386 -8.48 16.50 -28.75
CA GLU A 386 -8.13 15.49 -29.75
C GLU A 386 -8.63 14.10 -29.30
N LYS A 387 -9.26 13.36 -30.22
CA LYS A 387 -9.76 12.02 -29.93
C LYS A 387 -8.61 11.09 -29.54
N ILE A 388 -8.83 10.24 -28.55
CA ILE A 388 -7.91 9.16 -28.21
C ILE A 388 -8.51 7.86 -28.71
N GLU A 389 -7.82 7.15 -29.60
CA GLU A 389 -8.30 5.85 -30.06
C GLU A 389 -8.16 4.83 -28.92
N LEU A 390 -9.30 4.29 -28.49
CA LEU A 390 -9.42 3.27 -27.46
C LEU A 390 -10.25 2.11 -28.02
N ASP A 391 -10.04 0.91 -27.51
CA ASP A 391 -10.79 -0.28 -27.91
C ASP A 391 -12.31 -0.11 -27.68
N GLU A 392 -13.11 -0.83 -28.47
CA GLU A 392 -14.56 -0.71 -28.46
C GLU A 392 -15.15 -1.27 -27.15
N ILE A 393 -15.73 -0.39 -26.33
CA ILE A 393 -16.31 -0.74 -25.03
C ILE A 393 -17.75 -1.20 -25.22
N ASN A 394 -17.93 -2.51 -25.35
CA ASN A 394 -19.22 -3.14 -25.61
C ASN A 394 -19.96 -3.50 -24.31
N ILE A 395 -20.23 -2.47 -23.49
CA ILE A 395 -20.95 -2.61 -22.21
C ILE A 395 -22.34 -2.01 -22.34
N ASN A 396 -23.36 -2.78 -21.95
CA ASN A 396 -24.73 -2.28 -21.92
C ASN A 396 -24.92 -1.30 -20.74
N LYS A 397 -25.31 -0.07 -21.06
CA LYS A 397 -25.41 1.04 -20.10
C LYS A 397 -26.42 0.77 -18.97
N THR A 398 -27.43 -0.07 -19.20
CA THR A 398 -28.44 -0.42 -18.17
C THR A 398 -27.89 -1.29 -17.06
N ASP A 399 -26.77 -1.96 -17.31
CA ASP A 399 -26.15 -2.90 -16.37
C ASP A 399 -25.19 -2.16 -15.41
N LEU A 400 -25.06 -0.84 -15.60
CA LEU A 400 -24.16 0.05 -14.87
C LEU A 400 -24.92 0.93 -13.86
N SER A 401 -24.31 1.18 -12.71
CA SER A 401 -24.73 2.22 -11.76
C SER A 401 -24.65 3.63 -12.38
N LYS A 402 -25.28 4.65 -11.77
CA LYS A 402 -25.27 6.02 -12.30
C LYS A 402 -23.86 6.58 -12.48
N ASP A 403 -22.96 6.29 -11.54
CA ASP A 403 -21.57 6.76 -11.59
C ASP A 403 -20.79 6.03 -12.69
N GLN A 404 -21.01 4.73 -12.86
CA GLN A 404 -20.44 3.95 -13.97
C GLN A 404 -20.99 4.39 -15.33
N GLN A 405 -22.26 4.79 -15.42
CA GLN A 405 -22.84 5.37 -16.62
C GLN A 405 -22.20 6.72 -16.95
N TYR A 406 -22.02 7.58 -15.95
CA TYR A 406 -21.33 8.87 -16.11
C TYR A 406 -19.89 8.68 -16.59
N LEU A 407 -19.15 7.72 -15.99
CA LEU A 407 -17.80 7.36 -16.43
C LEU A 407 -17.77 6.82 -17.86
N LEU A 408 -18.69 5.91 -18.23
CA LEU A 408 -18.79 5.40 -19.60
C LEU A 408 -19.05 6.53 -20.60
N ASP A 409 -19.86 7.52 -20.23
CA ASP A 409 -20.11 8.70 -21.05
C ASP A 409 -18.87 9.61 -21.19
N VAL A 410 -18.05 9.75 -20.13
CA VAL A 410 -16.74 10.44 -20.19
C VAL A 410 -15.77 9.70 -21.12
N VAL A 411 -15.66 8.38 -21.01
CA VAL A 411 -14.77 7.58 -21.87
C VAL A 411 -15.19 7.68 -23.33
N ARG A 412 -16.50 7.63 -23.62
CA ARG A 412 -17.03 7.86 -24.97
C ARG A 412 -16.74 9.27 -25.46
N ALA A 413 -16.79 10.27 -24.58
CA ALA A 413 -16.41 11.63 -24.95
C ALA A 413 -14.94 11.70 -25.36
N ILE A 414 -14.05 11.05 -24.60
CA ILE A 414 -12.61 10.92 -24.91
C ILE A 414 -12.38 10.22 -26.26
N GLN A 415 -13.07 9.09 -26.50
CA GLN A 415 -13.00 8.32 -27.76
C GLN A 415 -13.45 9.13 -28.98
N THR A 416 -14.51 9.92 -28.81
CA THR A 416 -15.15 10.63 -29.92
C THR A 416 -14.63 12.04 -30.12
N GLY A 417 -13.88 12.60 -29.15
CA GLY A 417 -13.51 14.01 -29.13
C GLY A 417 -14.69 14.95 -28.85
N GLN A 418 -15.85 14.42 -28.45
CA GLN A 418 -17.09 15.17 -28.29
C GLN A 418 -17.66 14.98 -26.88
N SER A 419 -17.76 16.06 -26.11
CA SER A 419 -18.38 16.04 -24.78
C SER A 419 -19.83 16.55 -24.85
N ALA A 420 -20.76 15.77 -24.32
CA ALA A 420 -22.13 16.21 -24.19
C ALA A 420 -22.26 17.31 -23.12
N PRO A 421 -23.12 18.34 -23.30
CA PRO A 421 -23.22 19.46 -22.36
C PRO A 421 -23.53 19.03 -20.91
N TYR A 422 -24.27 17.95 -20.71
CA TYR A 422 -24.58 17.43 -19.37
C TYR A 422 -23.37 16.80 -18.67
N LEU A 423 -22.31 16.41 -19.38
CA LEU A 423 -21.06 15.96 -18.76
C LEU A 423 -20.29 17.16 -18.16
N ALA A 424 -20.43 18.34 -18.78
CA ALA A 424 -19.81 19.60 -18.36
C ALA A 424 -20.49 20.24 -17.14
N VAL A 425 -21.82 20.15 -17.11
CA VAL A 425 -22.69 20.84 -16.13
C VAL A 425 -23.24 19.85 -15.10
N GLY A 426 -23.12 18.56 -15.37
CA GLY A 426 -23.48 17.49 -14.45
C GLY A 426 -22.61 17.61 -13.21
N ASN A 427 -23.21 18.09 -12.13
CA ASN A 427 -22.67 17.80 -10.82
C ASN A 427 -22.58 16.26 -10.74
N PRO A 428 -21.40 15.65 -10.47
CA PRO A 428 -21.24 14.20 -10.39
C PRO A 428 -21.96 13.59 -9.17
N GLY A 429 -23.17 14.07 -8.88
CA GLY A 429 -23.88 13.98 -7.62
C GLY A 429 -23.76 15.28 -6.84
N LEU A 430 -24.74 16.19 -6.97
CA LEU A 430 -25.17 16.90 -5.78
C LEU A 430 -25.70 15.83 -4.84
N SER A 431 -25.16 15.80 -3.62
CA SER A 431 -25.80 15.17 -2.47
C SER A 431 -27.24 15.68 -2.39
N VAL A 432 -28.18 14.94 -2.97
CA VAL A 432 -29.60 15.17 -2.77
C VAL A 432 -29.85 14.77 -1.32
N THR A 433 -29.84 15.76 -0.42
CA THR A 433 -30.54 15.62 0.84
C THR A 433 -31.99 15.28 0.50
N PRO A 434 -32.59 14.23 1.09
CA PRO A 434 -34.03 14.07 1.01
C PRO A 434 -34.63 15.20 1.84
N ASP A 435 -34.86 16.33 1.19
CA ASP A 435 -35.83 17.41 1.44
C ASP A 435 -35.33 18.71 0.78
N GLY A 436 -35.76 18.96 -0.46
CA GLY A 436 -35.63 20.24 -1.16
C GLY A 436 -34.71 20.26 -2.36
#